data_AF-A0A849AY97-F1
#
_entry.id   AF-A0A849AY97-F1
#
_cell.length_a   1.000
_cell.length_b   1.000
_cell.length_c   1.000
_cell.angle_alpha   90.00
_cell.angle_beta   90.00
_cell.angle_gamma   90.00
#
_symmetry.space_group_name_H-M   'P 1'
#
loop_
_entity.id
_entity.type
_entity.pdbx_description
1 polymer ?
#
loop_
_entity_poly.entity_id
_entity_poly.type
_entity_poly.pdbx_seq_one_letter_code
_entity_poly.pdbx_strand_id
1 'polypeptide(L)'
;MTSHPAFERIAGAWSGSGFGEYPTIDDFEYREETEFRDVGKPFLAYSQRTWSPDGKTMHVETGYLRLVGDWAEFTIAQPTGQTELLEGHIDLTDERIVLHLTGRVLNTSTAKNVEMTKRRFVFAGNDLTVNFDMAAVGCQMTRHLTAQLMRAP
;
A
#
# COMPACT_ATOMS: atom_id res chain seq x y z
N MET A 1 -16.71 8.82 -18.95
CA MET A 1 -15.71 7.78 -18.63
C MET A 1 -16.41 6.76 -17.77
N THR A 2 -16.53 5.52 -18.24
CA THR A 2 -17.02 4.41 -17.42
C THR A 2 -15.97 4.13 -16.36
N SER A 3 -16.37 4.00 -15.09
CA SER A 3 -15.43 3.64 -14.01
C SER A 3 -14.84 2.25 -14.28
N HIS A 4 -13.56 2.07 -13.95
CA HIS A 4 -12.88 0.79 -14.06
C HIS A 4 -13.61 -0.26 -13.19
N PRO A 5 -13.83 -1.52 -13.64
CA PRO A 5 -14.62 -2.51 -12.89
C PRO A 5 -14.08 -2.84 -11.49
N ALA A 6 -12.78 -2.66 -11.25
CA ALA A 6 -12.19 -2.83 -9.91
C ALA A 6 -12.39 -1.62 -8.98
N PHE A 7 -12.82 -0.46 -9.49
CA PHE A 7 -12.80 0.81 -8.77
C PHE A 7 -13.66 0.77 -7.50
N GLU A 8 -14.94 0.41 -7.63
CA GLU A 8 -15.88 0.32 -6.51
C GLU A 8 -15.50 -0.76 -5.48
N ARG A 9 -14.85 -1.82 -5.94
CA ARG A 9 -14.42 -2.94 -5.09
C ARG A 9 -13.20 -2.58 -4.26
N ILE A 10 -12.34 -1.68 -4.73
CA ILE A 10 -11.20 -1.16 -3.97
C ILE A 10 -11.62 -0.02 -3.05
N ALA A 11 -12.52 0.85 -3.53
CA ALA A 11 -12.97 2.03 -2.80
C ALA A 11 -13.57 1.64 -1.44
N GLY A 12 -13.23 2.42 -0.41
CA GLY A 12 -13.68 2.21 0.97
C GLY A 12 -12.56 2.33 1.99
N ALA A 13 -12.96 2.22 3.25
CA ALA A 13 -12.04 2.14 4.39
C ALA A 13 -11.79 0.69 4.78
N TRP A 14 -10.58 0.41 5.23
CA TRP A 14 -10.05 -0.89 5.58
C TRP A 14 -9.30 -0.78 6.89
N SER A 15 -9.47 -1.73 7.80
CA SER A 15 -8.78 -1.71 9.09
C SER A 15 -8.42 -3.12 9.56
N GLY A 16 -7.33 -3.23 10.28
CA GLY A 16 -6.85 -4.53 10.78
C GLY A 16 -5.47 -4.41 11.40
N SER A 17 -4.71 -5.50 11.31
CA SER A 17 -3.37 -5.58 11.85
C SER A 17 -2.35 -5.98 10.78
N GLY A 18 -1.10 -5.65 11.06
CA GLY A 18 0.03 -6.06 10.28
C GLY A 18 1.23 -6.40 11.14
N PHE A 19 2.21 -6.99 10.47
CA PHE A 19 3.47 -7.44 11.03
C PHE A 19 4.60 -6.91 10.16
N GLY A 20 5.65 -6.41 10.81
CA GLY A 20 6.84 -5.89 10.19
C GLY A 20 8.07 -6.66 10.61
N GLU A 21 8.94 -6.93 9.63
CA GLU A 21 10.22 -7.63 9.79
C GLU A 21 11.23 -6.98 8.86
N TYR A 22 12.51 -6.96 9.23
CA TYR A 22 13.59 -6.62 8.28
C TYR A 22 14.93 -7.07 8.87
N PRO A 23 15.94 -7.43 8.06
CA PRO A 23 17.22 -7.93 8.59
C PRO A 23 17.95 -7.00 9.56
N THR A 24 17.63 -5.70 9.57
CA THR A 24 18.32 -4.67 10.36
C THR A 24 17.50 -4.12 11.53
N ILE A 25 16.32 -4.67 11.81
CA ILE A 25 15.42 -4.22 12.88
C ILE A 25 14.83 -5.42 13.62
N ASP A 26 14.32 -5.19 14.83
CA ASP A 26 13.48 -6.16 15.51
C ASP A 26 12.09 -6.22 14.86
N ASP A 27 11.48 -7.40 14.88
CA ASP A 27 10.12 -7.60 14.43
C ASP A 27 9.12 -6.79 15.25
N PHE A 28 8.04 -6.35 14.62
CA PHE A 28 7.01 -5.55 15.28
C PHE A 28 5.62 -5.81 14.72
N GLU A 29 4.61 -5.63 15.57
CA GLU A 29 3.20 -5.62 15.15
C GLU A 29 2.68 -4.19 15.08
N TYR A 30 1.66 -3.97 14.26
CA TYR A 30 0.97 -2.69 14.18
C TYR A 30 -0.51 -2.87 13.83
N ARG A 31 -1.32 -1.90 14.23
CA ARG A 31 -2.68 -1.70 13.73
C ARG A 31 -2.64 -0.76 12.55
N GLU A 32 -3.47 -1.00 11.55
CA GLU A 32 -3.55 -0.19 10.33
C GLU A 32 -5.00 0.23 10.05
N GLU A 33 -5.12 1.47 9.57
CA GLU A 33 -6.30 1.97 8.86
C GLU A 33 -5.85 2.50 7.49
N THR A 34 -6.49 2.00 6.43
CA THR A 34 -6.23 2.38 5.04
C THR A 34 -7.54 2.79 4.38
N GLU A 35 -7.55 3.94 3.71
CA GLU A 35 -8.70 4.43 2.94
C GLU A 35 -8.31 4.59 1.47
N PHE A 36 -9.15 4.03 0.59
CA PHE A 36 -9.18 4.34 -0.84
C PHE A 36 -10.47 5.10 -1.13
N ARG A 37 -10.41 6.43 -1.17
CA ARG A 37 -11.58 7.29 -1.27
C ARG A 37 -11.90 7.65 -2.71
N ASP A 38 -13.12 7.38 -3.14
CA ASP A 38 -13.67 7.97 -4.38
C ASP A 38 -13.93 9.46 -4.17
N VAL A 39 -13.41 10.27 -5.10
CA VAL A 39 -13.56 11.73 -5.12
C VAL A 39 -14.24 12.23 -6.41
N GLY A 40 -14.89 11.32 -7.16
CA GLY A 40 -15.59 11.63 -8.42
C GLY A 40 -14.64 11.89 -9.60
N LYS A 41 -13.41 11.36 -9.53
CA LYS A 41 -12.37 11.49 -10.55
C LYS A 41 -11.83 10.11 -10.93
N PRO A 42 -11.13 9.94 -12.07
CA PRO A 42 -10.63 8.63 -12.51
C PRO A 42 -9.38 8.18 -11.72
N PHE A 43 -9.44 8.27 -10.40
CA PHE A 43 -8.44 7.82 -9.43
C PHE A 43 -9.06 7.77 -8.03
N LEU A 44 -8.47 6.95 -7.16
CA LEU A 44 -8.80 6.88 -5.73
C LEU A 44 -7.78 7.70 -4.94
N ALA A 45 -8.24 8.57 -4.05
CA ALA A 45 -7.36 9.19 -3.07
C ALA A 45 -7.01 8.16 -2.00
N TYR A 46 -5.74 8.06 -1.65
CA TYR A 46 -5.22 7.07 -0.71
C TYR A 46 -4.69 7.72 0.55
N SER A 47 -5.00 7.12 1.71
CA SER A 47 -4.33 7.43 2.96
C SER A 47 -4.21 6.20 3.84
N GLN A 48 -3.07 6.03 4.49
CA GLN A 48 -2.78 4.99 5.47
C GLN A 48 -2.33 5.64 6.78
N ARG A 49 -2.79 5.08 7.90
CA ARG A 49 -2.32 5.41 9.26
C ARG A 49 -2.07 4.15 10.06
N THR A 50 -0.93 4.07 10.74
CA THR A 50 -0.62 2.93 11.60
C THR A 50 -0.33 3.34 13.04
N TRP A 51 -0.53 2.39 13.94
CA TRP A 51 -0.26 2.53 15.35
C TRP A 51 0.41 1.27 15.88
N SER A 52 1.28 1.42 16.87
CA SER A 52 1.76 0.30 17.66
C SER A 52 0.63 -0.31 18.50
N PRO A 53 0.82 -1.51 19.07
CA PRO A 53 -0.19 -2.15 19.92
C PRO A 53 -0.59 -1.31 21.14
N ASP A 54 0.30 -0.46 21.65
CA ASP A 54 0.03 0.48 22.75
C ASP A 54 -0.62 1.80 22.29
N GLY A 55 -0.97 1.92 21.01
CA GLY A 55 -1.73 3.05 20.46
C GLY A 55 -0.90 4.27 20.07
N LYS A 56 0.44 4.21 20.12
CA LYS A 56 1.28 5.30 19.60
C LYS A 56 1.24 5.31 18.08
N THR A 57 1.18 6.50 17.50
CA THR A 57 1.24 6.66 16.05
C THR A 57 2.59 6.18 15.52
N MET A 58 2.56 5.42 14.42
CA MET A 58 3.72 4.93 13.70
C MET A 58 3.77 5.58 12.30
N HIS A 59 3.87 4.78 11.24
CA HIS A 59 3.96 5.25 9.86
C HIS A 59 2.62 5.79 9.36
N VAL A 60 2.68 6.79 8.48
CA VAL A 60 1.55 7.27 7.69
C VAL A 60 1.99 7.45 6.26
N GLU A 61 1.07 7.35 5.31
CA GLU A 61 1.36 7.71 3.92
C GLU A 61 0.08 8.14 3.21
N THR A 62 0.23 8.84 2.10
CA THR A 62 -0.90 9.30 1.29
C THR A 62 -0.52 9.41 -0.18
N GLY A 63 -1.51 9.29 -1.05
CA GLY A 63 -1.27 9.17 -2.47
C GLY A 63 -2.51 9.11 -3.33
N TYR A 64 -2.33 8.63 -4.55
CA TYR A 64 -3.40 8.42 -5.52
C TYR A 64 -3.19 7.13 -6.30
N LEU A 65 -4.23 6.30 -6.37
CA LEU A 65 -4.26 5.09 -7.18
C LEU A 65 -5.09 5.34 -8.44
N ARG A 66 -4.47 5.16 -9.60
CA ARG A 66 -5.08 5.26 -10.92
C ARG A 66 -5.17 3.85 -11.53
N LEU A 67 -6.34 3.53 -12.07
CA LEU A 67 -6.59 2.26 -12.75
C LEU A 67 -6.79 2.54 -14.24
N VAL A 68 -5.94 1.96 -15.09
CA VAL A 68 -5.83 2.25 -16.52
C VAL A 68 -5.85 0.93 -17.29
N GLY A 69 -7.04 0.45 -17.63
CA GLY A 69 -7.19 -0.89 -18.21
C GLY A 69 -6.73 -1.95 -17.22
N ASP A 70 -5.89 -2.88 -17.64
CA ASP A 70 -5.27 -3.91 -16.80
C ASP A 70 -4.02 -3.41 -16.04
N TRP A 71 -3.78 -2.10 -16.02
CA TRP A 71 -2.62 -1.47 -15.38
C TRP A 71 -3.02 -0.57 -14.22
N ALA A 72 -2.18 -0.52 -13.19
CA ALA A 72 -2.33 0.37 -12.05
C ALA A 72 -1.10 1.28 -11.91
N GLU A 73 -1.35 2.56 -11.62
CA GLU A 73 -0.33 3.56 -11.31
C GLU A 73 -0.64 4.11 -9.91
N PHE A 74 0.34 4.12 -9.02
CA PHE A 74 0.17 4.53 -7.63
C PHE A 74 1.30 5.47 -7.21
N THR A 75 0.95 6.72 -6.94
CA THR A 75 1.90 7.72 -6.42
C THR A 75 1.69 7.89 -4.93
N ILE A 76 2.75 7.73 -4.12
CA ILE A 76 2.68 7.80 -2.66
C ILE A 76 3.76 8.74 -2.13
N ALA A 77 3.42 9.55 -1.13
CA ALA A 77 4.35 10.35 -0.34
C ALA A 77 4.39 9.83 1.11
N GLN A 78 5.60 9.73 1.66
CA GLN A 78 5.87 9.25 3.02
C GLN A 78 6.55 10.33 3.86
N PRO A 79 6.19 10.46 5.16
CA PRO A 79 6.75 11.45 6.07
C PRO A 79 8.23 11.21 6.38
N THR A 80 8.74 10.01 6.10
CA THR A 80 10.15 9.62 6.23
C THR A 80 11.04 10.18 5.11
N GLY A 81 10.46 10.92 4.16
CA GLY A 81 11.18 11.60 3.09
C GLY A 81 11.35 10.76 1.83
N GLN A 82 10.47 9.79 1.60
CA GLN A 82 10.38 9.02 0.35
C GLN A 82 9.14 9.42 -0.44
N THR A 83 9.26 9.38 -1.76
CA THR A 83 8.12 9.30 -2.68
C THR A 83 8.23 8.03 -3.51
N GLU A 84 7.15 7.27 -3.61
CA GLU A 84 7.05 6.08 -4.45
C GLU A 84 6.21 6.39 -5.70
N LEU A 85 6.71 5.96 -6.85
CA LEU A 85 5.91 5.77 -8.06
C LEU A 85 5.85 4.27 -8.33
N LEU A 86 4.71 3.66 -8.04
CA LEU A 86 4.47 2.26 -8.29
C LEU A 86 3.61 2.03 -9.52
N GLU A 87 3.99 1.03 -10.31
CA GLU A 87 3.27 0.66 -11.52
C GLU A 87 3.21 -0.87 -11.63
N GLY A 88 2.16 -1.38 -12.26
CA GLY A 88 2.09 -2.80 -12.60
C GLY A 88 0.69 -3.29 -12.95
N HIS A 89 0.54 -4.61 -12.99
CA HIS A 89 -0.65 -5.26 -13.54
C HIS A 89 -1.76 -5.46 -12.51
N ILE A 90 -3.00 -5.49 -13.00
CA ILE A 90 -4.23 -5.80 -12.27
C ILE A 90 -4.74 -7.16 -12.73
N ASP A 91 -4.72 -8.15 -11.85
CA ASP A 91 -5.44 -9.41 -12.08
C ASP A 91 -6.86 -9.27 -11.52
N LEU A 92 -7.84 -9.15 -12.41
CA LEU A 92 -9.25 -9.01 -12.07
C LEU A 92 -10.01 -10.30 -12.38
N THR A 93 -10.63 -10.88 -11.36
CA THR A 93 -11.64 -11.94 -11.49
C THR A 93 -12.94 -11.53 -10.80
N ASP A 94 -13.98 -12.34 -10.94
CA ASP A 94 -15.26 -12.12 -10.24
C ASP A 94 -15.06 -12.16 -8.71
N GLU A 95 -14.15 -12.99 -8.21
CA GLU A 95 -13.90 -13.22 -6.79
C GLU A 95 -12.92 -12.21 -6.17
N ARG A 96 -11.87 -11.82 -6.91
CA ARG A 96 -10.80 -10.99 -6.35
C ARG A 96 -10.18 -9.99 -7.33
N ILE A 97 -9.53 -8.98 -6.76
CA ILE A 97 -8.64 -8.06 -7.47
C ILE A 97 -7.26 -8.19 -6.86
N VAL A 98 -6.24 -8.35 -7.71
CA VAL A 98 -4.85 -8.35 -7.27
C VAL A 98 -4.08 -7.25 -7.99
N LEU A 99 -3.46 -6.35 -7.22
CA LEU A 99 -2.53 -5.37 -7.73
C LEU A 99 -1.10 -5.89 -7.54
N HIS A 100 -0.35 -6.00 -8.62
CA HIS A 100 1.06 -6.41 -8.61
C HIS A 100 1.94 -5.20 -8.97
N LEU A 101 2.48 -4.50 -7.97
CA LEU A 101 3.11 -3.20 -8.17
C LEU A 101 4.62 -3.25 -7.86
N THR A 102 5.42 -2.63 -8.73
CA THR A 102 6.84 -2.36 -8.49
C THR A 102 7.06 -0.86 -8.37
N GLY A 103 7.72 -0.44 -7.29
CA GLY A 103 7.92 0.96 -6.95
C GLY A 103 9.33 1.45 -7.25
N ARG A 104 9.40 2.58 -7.96
CA ARG A 104 10.60 3.43 -8.03
C ARG A 104 10.54 4.42 -6.88
N VAL A 105 11.64 4.56 -6.14
CA VAL A 105 11.69 5.40 -4.95
C VAL A 105 12.65 6.56 -5.18
N LEU A 106 12.21 7.77 -4.83
CA LEU A 106 13.07 8.92 -4.66
C LEU A 106 13.13 9.29 -3.19
N ASN A 107 14.35 9.58 -2.72
CA ASN A 107 14.64 9.87 -1.32
C ASN A 107 15.07 11.34 -1.19
N THR A 108 14.61 12.01 -0.14
CA THR A 108 15.18 13.31 0.28
C THR A 108 16.61 13.12 0.81
N SER A 109 17.37 14.21 0.88
CA SER A 109 18.81 14.17 1.21
C SER A 109 19.16 13.60 2.59
N THR A 110 18.21 13.58 3.52
CA THR A 110 18.40 13.07 4.89
C THR A 110 17.66 11.77 5.16
N ALA A 111 16.90 11.27 4.19
CA ALA A 111 16.13 10.05 4.35
C ALA A 111 17.06 8.82 4.34
N LYS A 112 16.66 7.76 5.05
CA LYS A 112 17.29 6.45 4.87
C LYS A 112 17.10 6.02 3.41
N ASN A 113 18.13 5.46 2.81
CA ASN A 113 18.09 5.06 1.42
C ASN A 113 17.18 3.84 1.23
N VAL A 114 16.06 4.03 0.54
CA VAL A 114 15.21 2.98 -0.01
C VAL A 114 15.40 2.97 -1.52
N GLU A 115 15.81 1.83 -2.06
CA GLU A 115 16.18 1.71 -3.47
C GLU A 115 14.98 1.32 -4.34
N MET A 116 14.18 0.36 -3.86
CA MET A 116 13.05 -0.19 -4.60
C MET A 116 12.04 -0.82 -3.65
N THR A 117 10.77 -0.78 -4.02
CA THR A 117 9.68 -1.45 -3.31
C THR A 117 8.90 -2.38 -4.24
N LYS A 118 8.25 -3.38 -3.68
CA LYS A 118 7.17 -4.13 -4.35
C LYS A 118 5.98 -4.21 -3.42
N ARG A 119 4.80 -3.94 -3.97
CA ARG A 119 3.54 -3.97 -3.22
C ARG A 119 2.58 -4.93 -3.89
N ARG A 120 1.97 -5.79 -3.10
CA ARG A 120 0.86 -6.64 -3.55
C ARG A 120 -0.35 -6.42 -2.68
N PHE A 121 -1.44 -5.96 -3.29
CA PHE A 121 -2.74 -5.79 -2.65
C PHE A 121 -3.70 -6.85 -3.20
N VAL A 122 -4.39 -7.57 -2.32
CA VAL A 122 -5.42 -8.54 -2.70
C VAL A 122 -6.72 -8.13 -2.06
N PHE A 123 -7.69 -7.72 -2.88
CA PHE A 123 -9.05 -7.43 -2.45
C PHE A 123 -9.93 -8.63 -2.77
N ALA A 124 -10.56 -9.23 -1.76
CA ALA A 124 -11.47 -10.36 -1.93
C ALA A 124 -12.69 -10.16 -1.00
N GLY A 125 -13.83 -9.76 -1.58
CA GLY A 125 -15.01 -9.40 -0.79
C GLY A 125 -14.74 -8.26 0.19
N ASN A 126 -14.72 -8.60 1.49
CA ASN A 126 -14.44 -7.66 2.58
C ASN A 126 -13.01 -7.79 3.12
N ASP A 127 -12.17 -8.63 2.55
CA ASP A 127 -10.79 -8.82 2.98
C ASP A 127 -9.82 -8.07 2.05
N LEU A 128 -8.82 -7.44 2.67
CA LEU A 128 -7.68 -6.84 2.02
C LEU A 128 -6.39 -7.39 2.64
N THR A 129 -5.63 -8.18 1.86
CA THR A 129 -4.27 -8.60 2.23
C THR A 129 -3.25 -7.71 1.55
N VAL A 130 -2.26 -7.24 2.32
CA VAL A 130 -1.16 -6.41 1.81
C VAL A 130 0.18 -7.09 2.08
N ASN A 131 1.03 -7.14 1.06
CA ASN A 131 2.45 -7.46 1.19
C ASN A 131 3.27 -6.28 0.69
N PHE A 132 4.27 -5.87 1.47
CA PHE A 132 5.24 -4.85 1.12
C PHE A 132 6.64 -5.44 1.24
N ASP A 133 7.34 -5.55 0.11
CA ASP A 133 8.75 -5.94 0.05
C ASP A 133 9.59 -4.70 -0.24
N MET A 134 10.79 -4.65 0.31
CA MET A 134 11.66 -3.49 0.23
C MET A 134 13.13 -3.90 0.06
N ALA A 135 13.82 -3.25 -0.87
CA ALA A 135 15.28 -3.21 -0.94
C ALA A 135 15.72 -1.84 -0.40
N ALA A 136 16.39 -1.84 0.75
CA ALA A 136 16.80 -0.62 1.43
C ALA A 136 18.03 -0.86 2.30
N VAL A 137 18.76 0.21 2.59
CA VAL A 137 19.89 0.22 3.55
C VAL A 137 20.91 -0.91 3.34
N GLY A 138 21.17 -1.29 2.09
CA GLY A 138 22.12 -2.34 1.71
C GLY A 138 21.55 -3.77 1.74
N CYS A 139 20.29 -3.96 2.12
CA CYS A 139 19.59 -5.24 2.05
C CYS A 139 18.95 -5.45 0.67
N GLN A 140 19.03 -6.70 0.16
CA GLN A 140 18.30 -7.10 -1.04
C GLN A 140 16.79 -7.06 -0.80
N MET A 141 16.02 -7.09 -1.90
CA MET A 141 14.56 -7.12 -1.86
C MET A 141 14.06 -8.28 -1.00
N THR A 142 13.42 -7.96 0.13
CA THR A 142 12.84 -8.93 1.06
C THR A 142 11.57 -8.37 1.67
N ARG A 143 10.76 -9.24 2.27
CA ARG A 143 9.55 -8.85 3.01
C ARG A 143 9.90 -7.82 4.05
N HIS A 144 9.12 -6.73 4.07
CA HIS A 144 9.16 -5.77 5.14
C HIS A 144 7.85 -5.69 5.92
N LEU A 145 6.69 -5.74 5.25
CA LEU A 145 5.39 -5.73 5.93
C LEU A 145 4.41 -6.76 5.35
N THR A 146 3.61 -7.35 6.22
CA THR A 146 2.33 -7.98 5.89
C THR A 146 1.20 -7.30 6.63
N ALA A 147 0.01 -7.26 6.03
CA ALA A 147 -1.21 -6.84 6.72
C ALA A 147 -2.42 -7.65 6.26
N GLN A 148 -3.35 -7.86 7.20
CA GLN A 148 -4.68 -8.42 6.95
C GLN A 148 -5.71 -7.41 7.47
N LEU A 149 -6.46 -6.83 6.56
CA LEU A 149 -7.43 -5.78 6.83
C LEU A 149 -8.81 -6.26 6.41
N MET A 150 -9.82 -5.79 7.13
CA MET A 150 -11.21 -5.97 6.76
C MET A 150 -11.81 -4.63 6.39
N ARG A 151 -12.75 -4.65 5.45
CA ARG A 151 -13.56 -3.48 5.11
C ARG A 151 -14.26 -2.96 6.36
N ALA A 152 -14.03 -1.69 6.67
CA ALA A 152 -14.69 -1.02 7.77
C ALA A 152 -16.20 -0.84 7.44
N PRO A 153 -17.07 -0.90 8.46
CA PRO A 153 -18.51 -0.69 8.27
C PRO A 153 -18.86 0.71 7.78
#